data_AF-A0A2A7S9V6-F1
#
_entry.id   AF-A0A2A7S9V6-F1
#
_cell.length_a   1.000
_cell.length_b   1.000
_cell.length_c   1.000
_cell.angle_alpha   90.00
_cell.angle_beta   90.00
_cell.angle_gamma   90.00
#
_symmetry.space_group_name_H-M   'P 1'
#
loop_
_entity.id
_entity.type
_entity.pdbx_description
1 polymer ?
#
loop_
_entity_poly.entity_id
_entity_poly.type
_entity_poly.pdbx_seq_one_letter_code
_entity_poly.pdbx_strand_id
1 'polypeptide(L)'
;MPSPRFVVRLTQREFSDTVAHLKLSRRKLEIARRALVDQSTLSDLVKDYGKTPDEINEIVQQVYDEWNRRSTSSRVPIEVFEQAIAGLPNVSRQSVEIARRALVQGEPASALAEEFGLTRQRINQIIRRIHADCAQATVVSRMTEKQFADAVSGRGFSEQSLEIAHAVLVIGKPIPEVTMATGLTRQRIRQLVSAVHDAFLAREKIPPGWVTESVTAPKDMLKAFRAAVEEKRKAHFND
;
A
#
# COMPACT_ATOMS: atom_id res chain seq x y z
N MET A 1 0.55 15.80 -12.11
CA MET A 1 1.95 15.76 -12.60
C MET A 1 2.64 14.59 -11.95
N PRO A 2 3.30 13.68 -12.69
CA PRO A 2 4.04 12.59 -12.07
C PRO A 2 5.19 13.17 -11.22
N SER A 3 5.36 12.67 -10.00
CA SER A 3 6.41 13.17 -9.10
C SER A 3 7.79 13.04 -9.75
N PRO A 4 8.64 14.09 -9.69
CA PRO A 4 9.95 14.10 -10.36
C PRO A 4 11.01 13.21 -9.69
N ARG A 5 10.67 12.54 -8.58
CA ARG A 5 11.56 11.70 -7.79
C ARG A 5 10.89 10.36 -7.46
N PHE A 6 11.69 9.30 -7.50
CA PHE A 6 11.28 8.01 -6.97
C PHE A 6 11.22 8.11 -5.45
N VAL A 7 10.04 7.82 -4.90
CA VAL A 7 9.70 8.06 -3.49
C VAL A 7 10.43 7.11 -2.54
N VAL A 8 10.95 5.99 -3.07
CA VAL A 8 11.55 4.92 -2.30
C VAL A 8 13.06 4.91 -2.50
N ARG A 9 13.80 4.83 -1.38
CA ARG A 9 15.25 4.69 -1.38
C ARG A 9 15.68 3.34 -0.83
N LEU A 10 16.25 2.51 -1.69
CA LEU A 10 16.88 1.25 -1.30
C LEU A 10 18.34 1.47 -0.93
N THR A 11 18.81 0.78 0.10
CA THR A 11 20.24 0.63 0.33
C THR A 11 20.86 -0.23 -0.78
N GLN A 12 22.18 -0.08 -1.01
CA GLN A 12 22.89 -0.91 -1.99
C GLN A 12 22.73 -2.42 -1.69
N ARG A 13 22.64 -2.79 -0.42
CA ARG A 13 22.43 -4.18 0.01
C ARG A 13 21.01 -4.67 -0.32
N GLU A 14 19.97 -3.92 0.09
CA GLU A 14 18.57 -4.25 -0.24
C GLU A 14 18.37 -4.36 -1.74
N PHE A 15 18.95 -3.45 -2.52
CA PHE A 15 18.89 -3.49 -3.97
C PHE A 15 19.54 -4.76 -4.51
N SER A 16 20.75 -5.09 -4.07
CA SER A 16 21.48 -6.29 -4.53
C SER A 16 20.73 -7.59 -4.20
N ASP A 17 20.20 -7.70 -2.99
CA ASP A 17 19.41 -8.86 -2.53
C ASP A 17 18.08 -8.99 -3.30
N THR A 18 17.50 -7.86 -3.74
CA THR A 18 16.27 -7.82 -4.54
C THR A 18 16.53 -8.26 -5.98
N VAL A 19 17.51 -7.64 -6.64
CA VAL A 19 17.75 -7.86 -8.07
C VAL A 19 18.32 -9.23 -8.39
N ALA A 20 18.92 -9.91 -7.40
CA ALA A 20 19.35 -11.31 -7.53
C ALA A 20 18.22 -12.26 -7.93
N HIS A 21 16.96 -11.85 -7.75
CA HIS A 21 15.77 -12.65 -8.04
C HIS A 21 14.98 -12.15 -9.25
N LEU A 22 15.43 -11.04 -9.86
CA LEU A 22 14.79 -10.46 -11.04
C LEU A 22 15.55 -10.84 -12.31
N LYS A 23 14.81 -11.29 -13.32
CA LYS A 23 15.34 -11.49 -14.67
C LYS A 23 15.32 -10.19 -15.46
N LEU A 24 16.05 -9.18 -14.99
CA LEU A 24 16.22 -7.91 -15.67
C LEU A 24 17.54 -7.84 -16.41
N SER A 25 17.57 -7.14 -17.55
CA SER A 25 18.81 -6.89 -18.27
C SER A 25 19.71 -5.93 -17.47
N ARG A 26 21.04 -6.04 -17.66
CA ARG A 26 22.04 -5.19 -17.01
C ARG A 26 21.69 -3.69 -17.09
N ARG A 27 21.19 -3.24 -18.25
CA ARG A 27 20.79 -1.86 -18.49
C ARG A 27 19.54 -1.45 -17.67
N LYS A 28 18.56 -2.34 -17.51
CA LYS A 28 17.39 -2.09 -16.65
C LYS A 28 17.77 -2.05 -15.17
N LEU A 29 18.68 -2.92 -14.74
CA LEU A 29 19.22 -2.91 -13.37
C LEU A 29 19.96 -1.60 -13.06
N GLU A 30 20.72 -1.06 -14.01
CA GLU A 30 21.45 0.19 -13.81
C GLU A 30 20.51 1.40 -13.68
N ILE A 31 19.43 1.45 -14.48
CA ILE A 31 18.35 2.43 -14.36
C ILE A 31 17.71 2.34 -12.97
N ALA A 32 17.32 1.13 -12.55
CA ALA A 32 16.70 0.91 -11.25
C ALA A 32 17.63 1.27 -10.08
N ARG A 33 18.93 0.97 -10.20
CA ARG A 33 19.94 1.35 -9.19
C ARG A 33 20.05 2.86 -9.08
N ARG A 34 20.20 3.56 -10.21
CA ARG A 34 20.33 5.03 -10.21
C ARG A 34 19.06 5.70 -9.66
N ALA A 35 17.89 5.13 -9.94
CA ALA A 35 16.62 5.59 -9.40
C ALA A 35 16.48 5.34 -7.89
N LEU A 36 16.63 4.08 -7.46
CA LEU A 36 16.28 3.64 -6.10
C LEU A 36 17.41 3.78 -5.09
N VAL A 37 18.67 3.67 -5.51
CA VAL A 37 19.83 3.76 -4.60
C VAL A 37 20.44 5.16 -4.66
N ASP A 38 20.76 5.61 -5.88
CA ASP A 38 21.47 6.87 -6.12
C ASP A 38 20.53 8.09 -6.13
N GLN A 39 19.21 7.87 -6.11
CA GLN A 39 18.17 8.91 -6.07
C GLN A 39 18.25 9.92 -7.24
N SER A 40 18.63 9.45 -8.43
CA SER A 40 18.65 10.24 -9.66
C SER A 40 17.23 10.68 -10.04
N THR A 41 17.08 11.87 -10.62
CA THR A 41 15.75 12.37 -11.03
C THR A 41 15.26 11.64 -12.28
N LEU A 42 13.94 11.61 -12.47
CA LEU A 42 13.34 11.03 -13.66
C LEU A 42 13.85 11.71 -14.94
N SER A 43 14.04 13.03 -14.90
CA SER A 43 14.59 13.82 -16.01
C SER A 43 16.02 13.41 -16.38
N ASP A 44 16.88 13.16 -15.39
CA ASP A 44 18.25 12.70 -15.62
C ASP A 44 18.25 11.30 -16.25
N LEU A 45 17.39 10.40 -15.76
CA LEU A 45 17.30 9.04 -16.29
C LEU A 45 16.73 9.00 -17.72
N VAL A 46 15.74 9.84 -18.04
CA VAL A 46 15.23 9.98 -19.41
C VAL A 46 16.34 10.42 -20.35
N LYS A 47 17.12 11.42 -19.94
CA LYS A 47 18.24 11.96 -20.72
C LYS A 47 19.37 10.94 -20.91
N ASP A 48 19.77 10.25 -19.84
CA ASP A 48 20.93 9.36 -19.84
C ASP A 48 20.65 8.03 -20.55
N TYR A 49 19.40 7.56 -20.53
CA TYR A 49 19.03 6.24 -21.05
C TYR A 49 18.16 6.26 -22.30
N GLY A 50 17.65 7.42 -22.71
CA GLY A 50 16.82 7.60 -23.91
C GLY A 50 15.49 6.85 -23.84
N LYS A 51 14.96 6.66 -22.63
CA LYS A 51 13.70 5.96 -22.36
C LYS A 51 12.58 6.94 -22.04
N THR A 52 11.34 6.52 -22.29
CA THR A 52 10.19 7.32 -21.87
C THR A 52 10.07 7.33 -20.33
N PRO A 53 9.45 8.35 -19.75
CA PRO A 53 9.14 8.39 -18.31
C PRO A 53 8.41 7.12 -17.83
N ASP A 54 7.46 6.62 -18.64
CA ASP A 54 6.66 5.44 -18.30
C ASP A 54 7.50 4.16 -18.28
N GLU A 55 8.40 3.99 -19.25
CA GLU A 55 9.31 2.83 -19.27
C GLU A 55 10.27 2.84 -18.07
N ILE A 56 10.75 4.02 -17.65
CA ILE A 56 11.61 4.13 -16.47
C ILE A 56 10.82 3.82 -15.21
N ASN A 57 9.60 4.36 -15.09
CA ASN A 57 8.71 4.07 -13.98
C ASN A 57 8.39 2.58 -13.88
N GLU A 58 8.13 1.90 -15.00
CA GLU A 58 7.87 0.46 -15.04
C GLU A 58 9.07 -0.35 -14.52
N ILE A 59 10.29 -0.01 -14.98
CA ILE A 59 11.53 -0.68 -14.53
C ILE A 59 11.74 -0.50 -13.02
N VAL A 60 11.52 0.72 -12.52
CA VAL A 60 11.70 1.04 -11.11
C VAL A 60 10.62 0.37 -10.25
N GLN A 61 9.38 0.36 -10.74
CA GLN A 61 8.25 -0.27 -10.07
C GLN A 61 8.45 -1.78 -9.94
N GLN A 62 8.98 -2.46 -10.97
CA GLN A 62 9.27 -3.89 -10.89
C GLN A 62 10.28 -4.25 -9.79
N VAL A 63 11.34 -3.45 -9.63
CA VAL A 63 12.32 -3.66 -8.56
C VAL A 63 11.73 -3.32 -7.19
N TYR A 64 10.91 -2.28 -7.12
CA TYR A 64 10.21 -1.92 -5.90
C TYR A 64 9.21 -2.99 -5.45
N ASP A 65 8.37 -3.50 -6.35
CA ASP A 65 7.37 -4.53 -6.05
C ASP A 65 8.03 -5.83 -5.60
N GLU A 66 9.15 -6.20 -6.23
CA GLU A 66 9.96 -7.35 -5.82
C GLU A 66 10.52 -7.17 -4.42
N TRP A 67 11.11 -6.00 -4.16
CA TRP A 67 11.65 -5.67 -2.85
C TRP A 67 10.54 -5.70 -1.80
N ASN A 68 9.36 -5.14 -2.09
CA ASN A 68 8.22 -5.11 -1.19
C ASN A 68 7.62 -6.50 -0.95
N ARG A 69 7.59 -7.35 -1.98
CA ARG A 69 7.13 -8.75 -1.87
C ARG A 69 8.04 -9.60 -0.98
N ARG A 70 9.34 -9.33 -0.98
CA ARG A 70 10.34 -10.14 -0.28
C ARG A 70 10.78 -9.55 1.05
N SER A 71 10.65 -8.25 1.21
CA SER A 71 10.98 -7.57 2.44
C SER A 71 9.76 -7.59 3.36
N THR A 72 9.91 -8.19 4.53
CA THR A 72 9.04 -7.91 5.70
C THR A 72 9.33 -6.51 6.27
N SER A 73 9.77 -5.58 5.42
CA SER A 73 10.26 -4.28 5.86
C SER A 73 9.07 -3.43 6.24
N SER A 74 9.02 -3.02 7.50
CA SER A 74 8.06 -2.05 8.04
C SER A 74 8.29 -0.64 7.47
N ARG A 75 8.89 -0.52 6.28
CA ARG A 75 9.19 0.78 5.69
C ARG A 75 7.94 1.34 5.03
N VAL A 76 7.70 2.62 5.22
CA VAL A 76 6.55 3.35 4.72
C VAL A 76 7.00 4.51 3.84
N PRO A 77 6.26 4.81 2.74
CA PRO A 77 6.50 5.99 1.93
C PRO A 77 6.52 7.25 2.78
N ILE A 78 7.33 8.24 2.40
CA ILE A 78 7.50 9.48 3.18
C ILE A 78 6.18 10.26 3.29
N GLU A 79 5.33 10.22 2.28
CA GLU A 79 4.03 10.89 2.28
C GLU A 79 3.07 10.24 3.27
N VAL A 80 3.07 8.90 3.33
CA VAL A 80 2.29 8.12 4.31
C VAL A 80 2.76 8.46 5.73
N PHE A 81 4.08 8.55 5.91
CA PHE A 81 4.67 8.94 7.18
C PHE A 81 4.28 10.37 7.58
N GLU A 82 4.42 11.34 6.69
CA GLU A 82 4.09 12.74 6.96
C GLU A 82 2.60 12.94 7.23
N GLN A 83 1.73 12.24 6.50
CA GLN A 83 0.29 12.25 6.74
C GLN A 83 -0.07 11.63 8.10
N ALA A 84 0.60 10.55 8.50
CA ALA A 84 0.41 9.94 9.82
C ALA A 84 0.85 10.89 10.95
N ILE A 85 2.01 11.55 10.79
CA ILE A 85 2.52 12.51 11.78
C ILE A 85 1.63 13.76 11.87
N ALA A 86 1.10 14.27 10.75
CA ALA A 86 0.15 15.37 10.76
C ALA A 86 -1.13 15.06 11.57
N GLY A 87 -1.50 13.78 11.67
CA GLY A 87 -2.61 13.30 12.50
C GLY A 87 -2.31 13.19 14.00
N LEU A 88 -1.05 13.37 14.43
CA LEU A 88 -0.55 13.09 15.78
C LEU A 88 0.06 14.35 16.43
N PRO A 89 -0.75 15.29 16.95
CA PRO A 89 -0.25 16.57 17.48
C PRO A 89 0.63 16.43 18.74
N ASN A 90 0.63 15.27 19.42
CA ASN A 90 1.29 15.07 20.72
C ASN A 90 2.51 14.14 20.66
N VAL A 91 3.17 14.00 19.51
CA VAL A 91 4.38 13.18 19.37
C VAL A 91 5.62 14.07 19.46
N SER A 92 6.62 13.66 20.25
CA SER A 92 7.86 14.43 20.41
C SER A 92 8.68 14.45 19.11
N ARG A 93 9.36 15.56 18.82
CA ARG A 93 10.23 15.71 17.63
C ARG A 93 11.26 14.58 17.53
N GLN A 94 11.86 14.17 18.65
CA GLN A 94 12.80 13.06 18.70
C GLN A 94 12.13 11.73 18.27
N SER A 95 10.90 11.47 18.70
CA SER A 95 10.19 10.24 18.31
C SER A 95 9.82 10.25 16.82
N VAL A 96 9.45 11.42 16.28
CA VAL A 96 9.21 11.59 14.84
C VAL A 96 10.49 11.30 14.06
N GLU A 97 11.63 11.85 14.48
CA GLU A 97 12.90 11.66 13.77
C GLU A 97 13.37 10.19 13.81
N ILE A 98 13.30 9.54 14.98
CA ILE A 98 13.59 8.11 15.13
C ILE A 98 12.73 7.27 14.18
N ALA A 99 11.43 7.53 14.15
CA ALA A 99 10.51 6.79 13.31
C ALA A 99 10.71 7.11 11.83
N ARG A 100 11.07 8.35 11.45
CA ARG A 100 11.38 8.72 10.07
C ARG A 100 12.60 7.95 9.59
N ARG A 101 13.68 7.91 10.37
CA ARG A 101 14.91 7.20 10.00
C ARG A 101 14.70 5.69 9.94
N ALA A 102 13.97 5.12 10.89
CA ALA A 102 13.65 3.69 10.87
C ALA A 102 12.68 3.29 9.75
N LEU A 103 11.54 3.99 9.64
CA LEU A 103 10.42 3.61 8.78
C LEU A 103 10.53 4.18 7.36
N VAL A 104 11.18 5.31 7.15
CA VAL A 104 11.34 5.88 5.79
C VAL A 104 12.71 5.52 5.25
N GLN A 105 13.77 5.74 6.05
CA GLN A 105 15.16 5.57 5.61
C GLN A 105 15.73 4.17 5.86
N GLY A 106 14.99 3.30 6.57
CA GLY A 106 15.35 1.90 6.77
C GLY A 106 16.51 1.69 7.75
N GLU A 107 16.76 2.69 8.60
CA GLU A 107 17.86 2.60 9.55
C GLU A 107 17.56 1.56 10.65
N PRO A 108 18.56 0.74 11.01
CA PRO A 108 18.36 -0.30 11.98
C PRO A 108 18.19 0.30 13.39
N ALA A 109 17.25 -0.26 14.14
CA ALA A 109 16.96 0.18 15.51
C ALA A 109 18.18 0.13 16.47
N SER A 110 19.21 -0.66 16.15
CA SER A 110 20.47 -0.69 16.90
C SER A 110 21.31 0.57 16.71
N ALA A 111 21.43 1.07 15.47
CA ALA A 111 22.16 2.31 15.19
C ALA A 111 21.46 3.52 15.83
N LEU A 112 20.12 3.56 15.73
CA LEU A 112 19.31 4.60 16.36
C LEU A 112 19.36 4.55 17.90
N ALA A 113 19.46 3.36 18.49
CA ALA A 113 19.58 3.23 19.94
C ALA A 113 20.88 3.87 20.47
N GLU A 114 21.99 3.63 19.77
CA GLU A 114 23.29 4.20 20.09
C GLU A 114 23.30 5.73 19.93
N GLU A 115 22.82 6.23 18.79
CA GLU A 115 22.84 7.66 18.49
C GLU A 115 21.94 8.48 19.42
N PHE A 116 20.72 8.00 19.68
CA PHE A 116 19.76 8.73 20.50
C PHE A 116 19.91 8.46 22.01
N GLY A 117 20.87 7.62 22.42
CA GLY A 117 21.08 7.25 23.83
C GLY A 117 19.88 6.53 24.46
N LEU A 118 19.12 5.77 23.65
CA LEU A 118 17.90 5.09 24.05
C LEU A 118 18.07 3.57 24.01
N THR A 119 17.29 2.84 24.81
CA THR A 119 17.28 1.38 24.69
C THR A 119 16.64 0.94 23.37
N ARG A 120 17.13 -0.16 22.79
CA ARG A 120 16.55 -0.75 21.57
C ARG A 120 15.05 -1.06 21.73
N GLN A 121 14.61 -1.41 22.94
CA GLN A 121 13.21 -1.63 23.25
C GLN A 121 12.38 -0.34 23.13
N ARG A 122 12.91 0.80 23.62
CA ARG A 122 12.26 2.10 23.50
C ARG A 122 12.17 2.55 22.05
N ILE A 123 13.24 2.38 21.28
CA ILE A 123 13.24 2.64 19.83
C ILE A 123 12.16 1.79 19.14
N ASN A 124 12.12 0.49 19.39
CA ASN A 124 11.11 -0.40 18.81
C ASN A 124 9.66 -0.02 19.20
N GLN A 125 9.42 0.48 20.42
CA GLN A 125 8.11 0.97 20.82
C GLN A 125 7.69 2.22 20.02
N ILE A 126 8.61 3.18 19.84
CA ILE A 126 8.38 4.39 19.03
C ILE A 126 8.04 4.00 17.59
N ILE A 127 8.88 3.15 17.00
CA ILE A 127 8.71 2.64 15.64
C ILE A 127 7.36 1.94 15.49
N ARG A 128 7.02 1.00 16.37
CA ARG A 128 5.75 0.26 16.29
C ARG A 128 4.53 1.16 16.40
N ARG A 129 4.55 2.13 17.31
CA ARG A 129 3.45 3.08 17.48
C ARG A 129 3.21 3.87 16.21
N ILE A 130 4.26 4.52 15.68
CA ILE A 130 4.14 5.36 14.49
C ILE A 130 3.88 4.52 13.25
N HIS A 131 4.44 3.32 13.14
CA HIS A 131 4.14 2.39 12.05
C HIS A 131 2.68 1.94 12.06
N ALA A 132 2.07 1.71 13.23
CA ALA A 132 0.65 1.39 13.31
C ALA A 132 -0.22 2.56 12.80
N ASP A 133 0.16 3.79 13.12
CA ASP A 133 -0.50 4.99 12.61
C ASP A 133 -0.24 5.19 11.09
N CYS A 134 0.97 4.86 10.63
CA CYS A 134 1.30 4.85 9.20
C CYS A 134 0.47 3.80 8.47
N ALA A 135 0.39 2.54 8.95
CA ALA A 135 -0.45 1.50 8.39
C ALA A 135 -1.93 1.92 8.32
N GLN A 136 -2.40 2.71 9.28
CA GLN A 136 -3.74 3.31 9.24
C GLN A 136 -3.88 4.47 8.24
N ALA A 137 -2.79 5.20 7.95
CA ALA A 137 -2.72 6.16 6.85
C ALA A 137 -2.55 5.47 5.48
N THR A 138 -1.96 4.26 5.44
CA THR A 138 -1.78 3.44 4.23
C THR A 138 -3.05 2.69 3.81
N VAL A 139 -4.16 2.70 4.56
CA VAL A 139 -5.47 2.17 4.09
C VAL A 139 -6.12 3.09 3.04
N VAL A 140 -5.29 3.72 2.22
CA VAL A 140 -5.69 4.34 0.97
C VAL A 140 -4.84 3.68 -0.12
N SER A 141 -5.00 2.37 -0.30
CA SER A 141 -4.80 1.81 -1.64
C SER A 141 -5.76 2.58 -2.53
N ARG A 142 -5.22 3.50 -3.33
CA ARG A 142 -6.05 4.28 -4.26
C ARG A 142 -6.69 3.30 -5.22
N MET A 143 -7.99 3.10 -5.09
CA MET A 143 -8.78 2.31 -6.01
C MET A 143 -9.04 3.15 -7.26
N THR A 144 -8.94 2.54 -8.43
CA THR A 144 -9.48 3.14 -9.65
C THR A 144 -11.00 3.18 -9.59
N GLU A 145 -11.63 4.07 -10.37
CA GLU A 145 -13.10 4.13 -10.47
C GLU A 145 -13.73 2.78 -10.80
N LYS A 146 -13.07 2.03 -11.70
CA LYS A 146 -13.52 0.70 -12.09
C LYS A 146 -13.46 -0.28 -10.91
N GLN A 147 -12.35 -0.31 -10.17
CA GLN A 147 -12.20 -1.15 -8.98
C GLN A 147 -13.21 -0.79 -7.89
N PHE A 148 -13.51 0.50 -7.72
CA PHE A 148 -14.49 0.98 -6.75
C PHE A 148 -15.90 0.56 -7.14
N ALA A 149 -16.31 0.83 -8.38
CA ALA A 149 -17.60 0.39 -8.93
C ALA A 149 -17.77 -1.12 -8.81
N ASP A 150 -16.72 -1.89 -9.11
CA ASP A 150 -16.70 -3.34 -8.97
C ASP A 150 -16.83 -3.79 -7.51
N ALA A 151 -16.13 -3.14 -6.56
CA ALA A 151 -16.18 -3.50 -5.15
C ALA A 151 -17.55 -3.26 -4.50
N VAL A 152 -18.28 -2.25 -4.97
CA VAL A 152 -19.58 -1.85 -4.42
C VAL A 152 -20.77 -2.45 -5.17
N SER A 153 -20.55 -2.96 -6.39
CA SER A 153 -21.59 -3.60 -7.21
C SER A 153 -22.22 -4.81 -6.49
N GLY A 154 -23.56 -4.79 -6.40
CA GLY A 154 -24.36 -5.84 -5.75
C GLY A 154 -24.30 -5.84 -4.22
N ARG A 155 -23.74 -4.80 -3.58
CA ARG A 155 -23.68 -4.67 -2.10
C ARG A 155 -24.59 -3.55 -1.60
N GLY A 156 -25.20 -3.78 -0.44
CA GLY A 156 -26.12 -2.83 0.22
C GLY A 156 -25.43 -1.72 1.01
N PHE A 157 -24.49 -0.99 0.41
CA PHE A 157 -23.92 0.20 1.04
C PHE A 157 -24.87 1.39 0.91
N SER A 158 -24.94 2.26 1.92
CA SER A 158 -25.68 3.52 1.79
C SER A 158 -24.94 4.51 0.90
N GLU A 159 -25.67 5.40 0.25
CA GLU A 159 -25.12 6.45 -0.62
C GLU A 159 -24.06 7.30 0.10
N GLN A 160 -24.36 7.75 1.32
CA GLN A 160 -23.38 8.48 2.16
C GLN A 160 -22.10 7.67 2.43
N SER A 161 -22.21 6.35 2.59
CA SER A 161 -21.03 5.49 2.79
C SER A 161 -20.19 5.37 1.53
N LEU A 162 -20.86 5.29 0.37
CA LEU A 162 -20.22 5.24 -0.94
C LEU A 162 -19.51 6.55 -1.25
N GLU A 163 -20.14 7.70 -0.99
CA GLU A 163 -19.52 9.02 -1.19
C GLU A 163 -18.26 9.20 -0.32
N ILE A 164 -18.33 8.81 0.95
CA ILE A 164 -17.18 8.88 1.87
C ILE A 164 -16.06 7.95 1.42
N ALA A 165 -16.41 6.70 1.08
CA ALA A 165 -15.43 5.72 0.64
C ALA A 165 -14.81 6.13 -0.71
N HIS A 166 -15.58 6.70 -1.63
CA HIS A 166 -15.11 7.21 -2.92
C HIS A 166 -14.15 8.39 -2.73
N ALA A 167 -14.54 9.37 -1.90
CA ALA A 167 -13.71 10.51 -1.58
C ALA A 167 -12.34 10.09 -1.02
N VAL A 168 -12.30 9.06 -0.17
CA VAL A 168 -11.05 8.59 0.45
C VAL A 168 -10.29 7.63 -0.46
N LEU A 169 -10.93 6.58 -0.97
CA LEU A 169 -10.28 5.48 -1.70
C LEU A 169 -10.03 5.79 -3.17
N VAL A 170 -10.83 6.63 -3.83
CA VAL A 170 -10.67 6.93 -5.27
C VAL A 170 -10.05 8.30 -5.47
N ILE A 171 -10.65 9.34 -4.89
CA ILE A 171 -10.17 10.72 -5.03
C ILE A 171 -8.89 10.94 -4.20
N GLY A 172 -8.73 10.20 -3.10
CA GLY A 172 -7.56 10.32 -2.22
C GLY A 172 -7.66 11.48 -1.23
N LYS A 173 -8.88 11.94 -0.90
CA LYS A 173 -9.09 12.98 0.10
C LYS A 173 -8.67 12.49 1.50
N PRO A 174 -7.95 13.32 2.27
CA PRO A 174 -7.51 12.94 3.60
C PRO A 174 -8.71 12.87 4.57
N ILE A 175 -8.72 11.84 5.43
CA ILE A 175 -9.80 11.59 6.41
C ILE A 175 -10.15 12.84 7.26
N PRO A 176 -9.20 13.68 7.71
CA PRO A 176 -9.52 14.93 8.41
C PRO A 176 -10.38 15.90 7.59
N GLU A 177 -10.13 16.04 6.29
CA GLU A 177 -10.93 16.89 5.40
C GLU A 177 -12.34 16.32 5.23
N VAL A 178 -12.46 15.00 5.08
CA VAL A 178 -13.75 14.31 4.99
C VAL A 178 -14.54 14.40 6.31
N THR A 179 -13.84 14.38 7.44
CA THR A 179 -14.42 14.60 8.79
C THR A 179 -15.05 15.99 8.89
N MET A 180 -14.34 17.02 8.41
CA MET A 180 -14.86 18.40 8.41
C MET A 180 -16.06 18.56 7.47
N ALA A 181 -16.03 17.90 6.30
CA ALA A 181 -17.10 18.00 5.31
C ALA A 181 -18.39 17.25 5.71
N THR A 182 -18.26 16.13 6.43
CA THR A 182 -19.40 15.25 6.75
C THR A 182 -19.89 15.36 8.19
N GLY A 183 -19.10 15.97 9.09
CA GLY A 183 -19.38 16.02 10.53
C GLY A 183 -19.24 14.67 11.25
N LEU A 184 -18.86 13.60 10.55
CA LEU A 184 -18.69 12.26 11.13
C LEU A 184 -17.35 12.13 11.83
N THR A 185 -17.29 11.29 12.87
CA THR A 185 -16.03 11.03 13.58
C THR A 185 -15.03 10.31 12.67
N ARG A 186 -13.73 10.55 12.89
CA ARG A 186 -12.64 9.86 12.17
C ARG A 186 -12.78 8.34 12.23
N GLN A 187 -13.20 7.79 13.38
CA GLN A 187 -13.42 6.36 13.56
C GLN A 187 -14.55 5.84 12.67
N ARG A 188 -15.65 6.60 12.57
CA ARG A 188 -16.78 6.22 11.72
C ARG A 188 -16.40 6.23 10.25
N ILE A 189 -15.72 7.27 9.78
CA ILE A 189 -15.23 7.36 8.40
C ILE A 189 -14.31 6.18 8.09
N ARG A 190 -13.38 5.84 8.99
CA ARG A 190 -12.50 4.67 8.83
C ARG A 190 -13.27 3.36 8.68
N GLN A 191 -14.30 3.14 9.48
CA GLN A 191 -15.12 1.92 9.36
C GLN A 191 -15.78 1.80 7.98
N LEU A 192 -16.31 2.91 7.46
CA LEU A 192 -16.96 2.95 6.13
C LEU A 192 -15.95 2.67 5.01
N VAL A 193 -14.78 3.31 5.09
CA VAL A 193 -13.69 3.13 4.13
C VAL A 193 -13.17 1.68 4.16
N SER A 194 -12.90 1.13 5.36
CA SER A 194 -12.46 -0.26 5.52
C SER A 194 -13.48 -1.25 4.97
N ALA A 195 -14.78 -1.04 5.18
CA ALA A 195 -15.80 -1.96 4.68
C ALA A 195 -15.81 -2.07 3.15
N VAL A 196 -15.58 -0.97 2.43
CA VAL A 196 -15.48 -0.96 0.96
C VAL A 196 -14.13 -1.50 0.49
N HIS A 197 -13.03 -1.21 1.19
CA HIS A 197 -11.73 -1.77 0.86
C HIS A 197 -11.67 -3.30 1.07
N ASP A 198 -12.26 -3.80 2.16
CA ASP A 198 -12.38 -5.24 2.42
C ASP A 198 -13.26 -5.93 1.36
N ALA A 199 -14.27 -5.23 0.84
CA ALA A 199 -15.07 -5.68 -0.29
C ALA A 199 -14.25 -5.88 -1.56
N PHE A 200 -13.32 -4.95 -1.83
CA PHE A 200 -12.37 -5.03 -2.92
C PHE A 200 -11.37 -6.17 -2.74
N LEU A 201 -10.74 -6.30 -1.57
CA LEU A 201 -9.79 -7.38 -1.28
C LEU A 201 -10.45 -8.77 -1.34
N ALA A 202 -11.70 -8.88 -0.92
CA ALA A 202 -12.46 -10.11 -1.07
C ALA A 202 -12.65 -10.52 -2.54
N ARG A 203 -12.65 -9.55 -3.47
CA ARG A 203 -12.70 -9.79 -4.92
C ARG A 203 -11.32 -10.08 -5.53
N GLU A 204 -10.24 -9.47 -5.06
CA GLU A 204 -8.89 -9.82 -5.56
C GLU A 204 -8.51 -11.28 -5.27
N LYS A 205 -9.09 -11.87 -4.22
CA LYS A 205 -8.95 -13.32 -3.93
C LYS A 205 -9.78 -14.22 -4.84
N ILE A 206 -10.53 -13.66 -5.79
CA ILE A 206 -11.32 -14.41 -6.77
C ILE A 206 -10.44 -14.65 -8.00
N PRO A 207 -10.21 -15.91 -8.40
CA PRO A 207 -9.36 -16.22 -9.55
C PRO A 207 -9.87 -15.57 -10.85
N PRO A 208 -8.98 -15.27 -11.82
CA PRO A 208 -9.38 -14.72 -13.11
C PRO A 208 -10.47 -15.57 -13.78
N GLY A 209 -11.56 -14.94 -14.24
CA GLY A 209 -12.68 -15.62 -14.90
C GLY A 209 -13.79 -16.14 -13.97
N TRP A 210 -13.65 -15.97 -12.66
CA TRP A 210 -14.68 -16.34 -11.68
C TRP A 210 -15.59 -15.14 -11.38
N VAL A 211 -16.89 -15.40 -11.27
CA VAL A 211 -17.94 -14.38 -11.08
C VAL A 211 -18.69 -14.65 -9.78
N THR A 212 -19.16 -13.59 -9.11
CA THR A 212 -20.00 -13.71 -7.90
C THR A 212 -21.40 -13.23 -8.23
N GLU A 213 -22.39 -14.11 -8.07
CA GLU A 213 -23.81 -13.83 -8.34
C GLU A 213 -24.67 -14.22 -7.13
N SER A 214 -25.73 -13.45 -6.89
CA SER A 214 -26.73 -13.76 -5.85
C SER A 214 -27.95 -14.43 -6.48
N VAL A 215 -28.20 -15.69 -6.12
CA VAL A 215 -29.29 -16.50 -6.68
C VAL A 215 -30.37 -16.77 -5.63
N THR A 216 -31.63 -16.52 -6.01
CA THR A 216 -32.82 -16.93 -5.25
C THR A 216 -33.43 -18.16 -5.93
N ALA A 217 -33.46 -19.29 -5.24
CA ALA A 217 -33.98 -20.56 -5.75
C ALA A 217 -34.51 -21.45 -4.61
N PRO A 218 -35.29 -22.51 -4.92
CA PRO A 218 -35.69 -23.53 -3.95
C PRO A 218 -34.50 -24.13 -3.19
N LYS A 219 -34.73 -24.50 -1.92
CA LYS A 219 -33.69 -24.88 -0.96
C LYS A 219 -32.85 -26.09 -1.40
N ASP A 220 -33.52 -27.06 -2.01
CA ASP A 220 -32.94 -28.26 -2.60
C ASP A 220 -32.01 -27.93 -3.78
N MET A 221 -32.42 -27.03 -4.67
CA MET A 221 -31.58 -26.55 -5.77
C MET A 221 -30.37 -25.77 -5.27
N LEU A 222 -30.54 -24.91 -4.26
CA LEU A 222 -29.42 -24.20 -3.65
C LEU A 222 -28.41 -25.15 -2.99
N LYS A 223 -28.88 -26.26 -2.41
CA LYS A 223 -28.00 -27.27 -1.81
C LYS A 223 -27.16 -27.97 -2.88
N ALA A 224 -27.77 -28.39 -3.98
CA ALA A 224 -27.06 -29.01 -5.10
C ALA A 224 -26.06 -28.04 -5.76
N PHE A 225 -26.49 -26.80 -5.99
CA PHE A 225 -25.64 -25.74 -6.55
C PHE A 225 -24.42 -25.45 -5.66
N ARG A 226 -24.62 -25.28 -4.35
CA ARG A 226 -23.51 -25.03 -3.40
C ARG A 226 -22.51 -26.19 -3.37
N ALA A 227 -22.97 -27.43 -3.42
CA ALA A 227 -22.10 -28.60 -3.45
C ALA A 227 -21.22 -28.62 -4.71
N ALA A 228 -21.80 -28.36 -5.89
CA ALA A 228 -21.08 -28.32 -7.16
C ALA A 228 -20.06 -27.16 -7.23
N VAL A 229 -20.41 -25.99 -6.69
CA VAL A 229 -19.49 -24.84 -6.61
C VAL A 229 -18.31 -25.14 -5.67
N GLU A 230 -18.59 -25.75 -4.52
CA GLU A 230 -17.55 -26.08 -3.53
C GLU A 230 -16.58 -27.16 -4.03
N GLU A 231 -17.06 -28.13 -4.82
CA GLU A 231 -16.21 -29.13 -5.47
C GLU A 231 -15.23 -28.47 -6.46
N LYS A 232 -15.72 -27.58 -7.33
CA LYS A 232 -14.87 -26.82 -8.25
C LYS A 232 -13.88 -25.90 -7.53
N ARG A 233 -14.32 -25.28 -6.42
CA ARG A 233 -13.47 -24.45 -5.57
C ARG A 233 -12.33 -25.27 -4.97
N LYS A 234 -12.62 -26.44 -4.40
CA LYS A 234 -11.60 -27.32 -3.84
C LYS A 234 -10.60 -27.80 -4.90
N ALA A 235 -11.07 -28.13 -6.10
CA ALA A 235 -10.20 -28.53 -7.20
C ALA A 235 -9.22 -27.41 -7.61
N HIS A 236 -9.63 -26.13 -7.55
CA HIS A 236 -8.78 -25.01 -7.94
C HIS A 236 -7.77 -24.57 -6.87
N PHE A 237 -8.06 -24.79 -5.57
CA PHE A 237 -7.22 -24.34 -4.46
C PHE A 237 -6.39 -25.44 -3.77
N ASN A 238 -6.53 -26.70 -4.20
CA ASN A 238 -5.74 -27.84 -3.69
C ASN A 238 -4.65 -28.33 -4.68
N ASP A 239 -4.52 -27.71 -5.86
CA ASP A 239 -3.38 -27.86 -6.78
C ASP A 239 -2.37 -26.72 -6.60
#